data_AF-A0A430CKH9-F1
#
_entry.id   AF-A0A430CKH9-F1
#
_cell.length_a   1.000
_cell.length_b   1.000
_cell.length_c   1.000
_cell.angle_alpha   90.00
_cell.angle_beta   90.00
_cell.angle_gamma   90.00
#
_symmetry.space_group_name_H-M   'P 1'
#
loop_
_entity.id
_entity.type
_entity.pdbx_description
1 polymer ?
#
loop_
_entity_poly.entity_id
_entity_poly.type
_entity_poly.pdbx_seq_one_letter_code
_entity_poly.pdbx_strand_id
1 'polypeptide(L)'
;MRSKLMLSVRPSHEAARRIAQWVMTLPGGLDEAAEALAMPVDWVQRLVADEMVPGLDAGARLYRLVGITARMFRVPARGGWFDRVPFAQAA
;
A
#
# COMPACT_ATOMS: atom_id res chain seq x y z
N MET A 1 12.53 -6.97 15.20
CA MET A 1 11.90 -5.64 15.30
C MET A 1 10.90 -5.53 14.17
N ARG A 2 9.65 -5.12 14.42
CA ARG A 2 8.64 -4.96 13.36
C ARG A 2 8.95 -3.69 12.56
N SER A 3 9.09 -3.81 11.25
CA SER A 3 9.33 -2.67 10.37
C SER A 3 8.14 -1.70 10.42
N LYS A 4 8.39 -0.41 10.69
CA LYS A 4 7.35 0.63 10.76
C LYS A 4 7.10 1.21 9.38
N LEU A 5 5.83 1.33 8.99
CA LEU A 5 5.44 2.04 7.77
C LEU A 5 5.56 3.55 7.96
N MET A 6 6.46 4.17 7.21
CA MET A 6 6.66 5.62 7.23
C MET A 6 5.70 6.27 6.23
N LEU A 7 4.83 7.14 6.70
CA LEU A 7 3.83 7.81 5.89
C LEU A 7 4.05 9.32 5.92
N SER A 8 3.92 9.97 4.77
CA SER A 8 3.84 11.42 4.67
C SER A 8 2.48 11.92 5.17
N VAL A 9 2.27 13.24 5.17
CA VAL A 9 1.02 13.85 5.65
C VAL A 9 -0.21 13.33 4.88
N ARG A 10 -0.07 13.00 3.58
CA ARG A 10 -1.14 12.48 2.72
C ARG A 10 -0.60 11.51 1.67
N PRO A 11 -1.39 10.52 1.22
CA PRO A 11 -1.01 9.67 0.10
C PRO A 11 -0.87 10.49 -1.19
N SER A 12 0.23 10.26 -1.91
CA SER A 12 0.52 10.84 -3.22
C SER A 12 -0.44 10.35 -4.31
N HIS A 13 -0.72 9.04 -4.33
CA HIS A 13 -1.58 8.39 -5.32
C HIS A 13 -2.38 7.22 -4.72
N GLU A 14 -3.40 6.76 -5.46
CA GLU A 14 -4.31 5.71 -4.97
C GLU A 14 -3.60 4.38 -4.68
N ALA A 15 -2.56 4.03 -5.46
CA ALA A 15 -1.79 2.83 -5.18
C ALA A 15 -1.07 2.89 -3.83
N ALA A 16 -0.43 4.01 -3.47
CA ALA A 16 0.26 4.18 -2.19
C ALA A 16 -0.73 4.01 -1.03
N ARG A 17 -1.89 4.67 -1.13
CA ARG A 17 -2.98 4.54 -0.17
C ARG A 17 -3.41 3.08 0.03
N ARG A 18 -3.65 2.36 -1.06
CA ARG A 18 -4.10 0.96 -1.01
C ARG A 18 -3.02 0.01 -0.49
N ILE A 19 -1.75 0.20 -0.85
CA ILE A 19 -0.63 -0.58 -0.31
C ILE A 19 -0.54 -0.36 1.19
N ALA A 20 -0.57 0.89 1.66
CA ALA A 20 -0.51 1.21 3.09
C ALA A 20 -1.69 0.59 3.87
N GLN A 21 -2.91 0.67 3.33
CA GLN A 21 -4.10 0.04 3.92
C GLN A 21 -3.95 -1.47 4.05
N TRP A 22 -3.50 -2.14 2.98
CA TRP A 22 -3.26 -3.56 3.01
C TRP A 22 -2.17 -3.96 4.02
N VAL A 23 -1.03 -3.26 4.03
CA VAL A 23 0.06 -3.48 5.00
C VAL A 23 -0.45 -3.42 6.44
N MET A 24 -1.36 -2.50 6.75
CA MET A 24 -1.95 -2.39 8.10
C MET A 24 -2.90 -3.54 8.48
N THR A 25 -3.38 -4.32 7.51
CA THR A 25 -4.17 -5.53 7.78
C THR A 25 -3.31 -6.75 8.08
N LEU A 26 -2.02 -6.71 7.75
CA LEU A 26 -1.10 -7.84 7.92
C LEU A 26 -0.50 -7.87 9.34
N PRO A 27 -0.54 -9.03 10.05
CA PRO A 27 0.09 -9.17 11.36
C PRO A 27 1.59 -8.80 11.36
N GLY A 28 2.33 -9.21 10.32
CA GLY A 28 3.74 -8.88 10.12
C GLY A 28 3.97 -7.49 9.52
N GLY A 29 2.92 -6.80 9.06
CA GLY A 29 3.01 -5.46 8.48
C GLY A 29 3.88 -5.42 7.22
N LEU A 30 4.90 -4.56 7.24
CA LEU A 30 5.79 -4.34 6.08
C LEU A 30 6.59 -5.59 5.70
N ASP A 31 7.04 -6.36 6.69
CA ASP A 31 7.89 -7.53 6.46
C ASP A 31 7.08 -8.62 5.72
N GLU A 32 5.85 -8.87 6.15
CA GLU A 32 4.93 -9.82 5.50
C GLU A 32 4.48 -9.34 4.11
N ALA A 33 4.26 -8.03 3.93
CA ALA A 33 3.95 -7.47 2.61
C ALA A 33 5.12 -7.66 1.62
N ALA A 34 6.35 -7.48 2.08
CA ALA A 34 7.57 -7.65 1.29
C ALA A 34 7.75 -9.10 0.85
N GLU A 35 7.53 -10.05 1.76
CA GLU A 35 7.51 -11.49 1.44
C GLU A 35 6.44 -11.84 0.40
N ALA A 36 5.21 -11.35 0.58
CA ALA A 36 4.11 -11.60 -0.36
C ALA A 36 4.41 -11.03 -1.77
N LEU A 37 5.07 -9.88 -1.82
CA LEU A 37 5.48 -9.23 -3.07
C LEU A 37 6.80 -9.76 -3.64
N ALA A 38 7.49 -10.64 -2.91
CA ALA A 38 8.82 -11.16 -3.24
C ALA A 38 9.82 -10.04 -3.56
N MET A 39 9.87 -9.01 -2.71
CA MET A 39 10.79 -7.88 -2.85
C MET A 39 11.35 -7.45 -1.49
N PRO A 40 12.43 -6.66 -1.44
CA PRO A 40 12.93 -6.07 -0.21
C PRO A 40 11.91 -5.19 0.52
N VAL A 41 12.02 -5.09 1.85
CA VAL A 41 11.11 -4.28 2.68
C VAL A 41 11.19 -2.79 2.33
N ASP A 42 12.39 -2.28 2.07
CA ASP A 42 12.61 -0.90 1.66
C ASP A 42 11.94 -0.58 0.31
N TRP A 43 11.81 -1.58 -0.56
CA TRP A 43 11.10 -1.40 -1.84
C TRP A 43 9.62 -1.17 -1.62
N VAL A 44 8.97 -1.92 -0.71
CA VAL A 44 7.57 -1.68 -0.36
C VAL A 44 7.39 -0.27 0.23
N GLN A 45 8.31 0.17 1.09
CA GLN A 45 8.31 1.52 1.64
C GLN A 45 8.42 2.60 0.54
N ARG A 46 9.29 2.39 -0.46
CA ARG A 46 9.47 3.30 -1.60
C ARG A 46 8.26 3.35 -2.54
N LEU A 47 7.53 2.24 -2.68
CA LEU A 47 6.25 2.22 -3.41
C LEU A 47 5.18 3.07 -2.71
N VAL A 48 5.14 3.07 -1.37
CA VAL A 48 4.20 3.89 -0.59
C VAL A 48 4.62 5.37 -0.58
N ALA A 49 5.92 5.64 -0.61
CA ALA A 49 6.49 6.99 -0.64
C ALA A 49 6.46 7.66 -2.03
N ASP A 50 5.99 6.98 -3.07
CA ASP A 50 6.03 7.46 -4.47
C ASP A 50 7.46 7.73 -4.98
N GLU A 51 8.42 7.00 -4.44
CA GLU A 51 9.82 7.04 -4.89
C GLU A 51 10.11 5.95 -5.94
N MET A 52 9.14 5.07 -6.17
CA MET A 52 9.26 3.93 -7.06
C MET A 52 7.89 3.47 -7.57
N VAL A 53 7.87 2.97 -8.81
CA VAL A 53 6.74 2.25 -9.42
C VAL A 53 7.16 0.80 -9.65
N PRO A 54 6.29 -0.19 -9.40
CA PRO A 54 6.66 -1.59 -9.55
C PRO A 54 6.88 -1.97 -11.03
N GLY A 55 7.81 -2.89 -11.27
CA GLY A 55 7.91 -3.60 -12.54
C GLY A 55 6.72 -4.55 -12.76
N LEU A 56 6.70 -5.24 -13.91
CA LEU A 56 5.58 -6.09 -14.34
C LEU A 56 5.21 -7.16 -13.31
N ASP A 57 6.20 -7.90 -12.79
CA ASP A 57 5.97 -9.04 -11.88
C ASP A 57 5.40 -8.59 -10.54
N ALA A 58 6.01 -7.56 -9.93
CA ALA A 58 5.54 -6.94 -8.70
C ALA A 58 4.14 -6.33 -8.89
N GLY A 59 3.90 -5.67 -10.02
CA GLY A 59 2.60 -5.13 -10.39
C GLY A 59 1.52 -6.21 -10.53
N ALA A 60 1.84 -7.35 -11.13
CA ALA A 60 0.93 -8.48 -11.25
C ALA A 60 0.57 -9.08 -9.88
N ARG A 61 1.53 -9.15 -8.95
CA ARG A 61 1.27 -9.59 -7.56
C ARG A 61 0.37 -8.59 -6.82
N LEU A 62 0.66 -7.30 -6.91
CA LEU A 62 -0.17 -6.23 -6.34
C LEU A 62 -1.61 -6.28 -6.87
N TYR A 63 -1.79 -6.52 -8.18
CA TYR A 63 -3.11 -6.68 -8.75
C TYR A 63 -3.85 -7.89 -8.17
N ARG A 64 -3.19 -9.04 -8.07
CA ARG A 64 -3.81 -10.27 -7.53
C ARG A 64 -4.15 -10.17 -6.04
N LEU A 65 -3.29 -9.56 -5.24
CA LEU A 65 -3.45 -9.48 -3.78
C LEU A 65 -4.46 -8.40 -3.37
N VAL A 66 -4.43 -7.23 -4.03
CA VAL A 66 -5.14 -6.02 -3.55
C VAL A 66 -5.83 -5.23 -4.66
N GLY A 67 -5.91 -5.76 -5.88
CA GLY A 67 -6.59 -5.12 -7.01
C GLY A 67 -5.97 -3.79 -7.44
N ILE A 68 -4.68 -3.57 -7.14
CA ILE A 68 -3.96 -2.37 -7.56
C ILE A 68 -3.58 -2.49 -9.03
N THR A 69 -3.96 -1.48 -9.82
CA THR A 69 -3.62 -1.41 -11.25
C THR A 69 -2.51 -0.39 -11.49
N ALA A 70 -1.80 -0.49 -12.61
CA ALA A 70 -0.78 0.49 -13.00
C ALA A 70 -1.33 1.93 -13.05
N ARG A 71 -2.61 2.10 -13.41
CA ARG A 71 -3.29 3.41 -13.42
C ARG A 71 -3.33 4.05 -12.03
N MET A 72 -3.42 3.26 -10.96
CA MET A 72 -3.53 3.77 -9.59
C MET A 72 -2.26 4.46 -9.08
N PHE A 73 -1.10 4.25 -9.73
CA PHE A 73 0.13 5.00 -9.47
C PHE A 73 0.14 6.39 -10.10
N ARG A 74 -0.83 6.70 -10.97
CA ARG A 74 -0.86 7.96 -11.74
C ARG A 74 -2.10 8.82 -11.46
N VAL A 75 -2.97 8.38 -10.56
CA VAL A 75 -4.18 9.12 -10.19
C VAL A 75 -4.09 9.53 -8.72
N PRO A 76 -4.59 10.73 -8.36
CA PRO A 76 -4.65 11.16 -6.98
C PRO A 76 -5.33 10.12 -6.08
N ALA A 77 -4.86 10.00 -4.85
CA ALA A 77 -5.52 9.18 -3.84
C ALA A 77 -6.94 9.68 -3.59
N ARG A 78 -7.91 8.77 -3.48
CA ARG A 78 -9.32 9.13 -3.29
C ARG A 78 -9.64 9.73 -1.92
N GLY A 79 -8.72 9.57 -0.95
CA GLY A 79 -8.86 10.06 0.41
C GLY A 79 -7.56 9.95 1.19
N GLY A 80 -7.62 10.09 2.51
CA GLY A 80 -6.48 9.95 3.40
C GLY A 80 -5.99 8.50 3.51
N TRP A 81 -4.91 8.30 4.28
CA TRP A 81 -4.31 6.99 4.51
C TRP A 81 -5.32 5.99 5.10
N PHE A 82 -6.04 6.41 6.14
CA PHE A 82 -7.01 5.59 6.87
C PHE A 82 -8.24 6.44 7.19
N ASP A 83 -9.01 6.79 6.15
CA ASP A 83 -10.24 7.56 6.33
C ASP A 83 -11.15 6.88 7.34
N ARG A 84 -11.71 7.66 8.27
CA ARG A 84 -12.68 7.14 9.24
C ARG A 84 -13.88 6.60 8.49
N VAL A 85 -14.20 5.33 8.72
CA VAL A 85 -15.53 4.80 8.41
C VAL A 85 -16.49 5.50 9.39
N PRO A 86 -17.54 6.18 8.93
CA PRO A 86 -18.58 6.67 9.84
C PRO A 86 -19.06 5.50 10.69
N PHE A 87 -19.19 5.68 12.00
CA PHE A 87 -19.46 4.64 13.00
C PHE A 87 -20.85 3.95 12.86
N ALA A 88 -21.53 4.10 11.73
CA ALA A 88 -22.86 3.61 11.47
C ALA A 88 -22.85 2.61 10.30
N GLN A 89 -22.39 1.39 10.57
CA GLN A 89 -22.80 0.14 9.91
C GLN A 89 -22.15 -1.09 10.59
N ALA A 90 -22.14 -1.10 11.93
CA ALA A 90 -22.13 -2.35 12.67
C ALA A 90 -23.62 -2.75 12.83
N ALA A 91 -24.14 -3.44 11.83
CA ALA A 91 -25.44 -4.11 11.84
C ALA A 91 -25.20 -5.60 11.59
#